data_AF-A0A2S2QMU7-F1
#
_entry.id   AF-A0A2S2QMU7-F1
#
_cell.length_a   1.000
_cell.length_b   1.000
_cell.length_c   1.000
_cell.angle_alpha   90.00
_cell.angle_beta   90.00
_cell.angle_gamma   90.00
#
_symmetry.space_group_name_H-M   'P 1'
#
loop_
_entity.id
_entity.type
_entity.pdbx_description
1 polymer ?
#
loop_
_entity_poly.entity_id
_entity_poly.type
_entity_poly.pdbx_seq_one_letter_code
_entity_poly.pdbx_strand_id
1 'polypeptide(L)'
;MNKCESWTGYDYWTGGLNPGLLWIWANSARPVVPKDSARPEDQITGSGRCLRLTLNAATKVYVYSGAECSNRHRYVCKHEENATDKALTRIHKALKDGSRQQKTAVPLSPLITGTVHS
;
A
#
# COMPACT_ATOMS: atom_id res chain seq x y z
N MET A 1 3.65 -5.48 14.48
CA MET A 1 3.15 -5.11 13.14
C MET A 1 1.80 -4.45 13.35
N ASN A 2 1.71 -3.13 13.22
CA ASN A 2 0.53 -2.38 13.63
C ASN A 2 -0.58 -2.57 12.60
N LYS A 3 -1.68 -3.22 13.00
CA LYS A 3 -2.86 -3.41 12.15
C LYS A 3 -3.53 -2.06 11.97
N CYS A 4 -3.59 -1.60 10.72
CA CYS A 4 -4.27 -0.36 10.35
C CYS A 4 -5.77 -0.68 10.27
N GLU A 5 -6.47 -0.55 11.38
CA GLU A 5 -7.93 -0.72 11.40
C GLU A 5 -8.62 0.47 10.73
N SER A 6 -9.76 0.20 10.09
CA SER A 6 -10.61 1.22 9.45
C SER A 6 -11.33 2.03 10.53
N TRP A 7 -10.82 3.21 10.85
CA TRP A 7 -11.42 4.10 11.86
C TRP A 7 -12.21 5.24 11.21
N THR A 8 -13.41 5.53 11.73
CA THR A 8 -14.19 6.75 11.42
C THR A 8 -13.98 7.82 12.50
N GLY A 9 -13.86 9.09 12.13
CA GLY A 9 -13.41 10.16 13.01
C GLY A 9 -13.26 11.48 12.24
N TYR A 10 -13.02 12.57 12.96
CA TYR A 10 -12.95 13.92 12.38
C TYR A 10 -11.51 14.35 12.08
N ASP A 11 -10.59 14.00 12.99
CA ASP A 11 -9.19 14.41 12.94
C ASP A 11 -8.25 13.22 13.17
N TYR A 12 -7.18 13.17 12.38
CA TYR A 12 -6.19 12.10 12.44
C TYR A 12 -4.78 12.62 12.28
N TRP A 13 -3.87 12.12 13.12
CA TRP A 13 -2.44 12.29 12.94
C TRP A 13 -1.94 11.60 11.68
N THR A 14 -1.01 12.29 11.02
CA THR A 14 -0.22 11.76 9.92
C THR A 14 1.23 11.60 10.37
N GLY A 15 2.10 11.10 9.49
CA GLY A 15 3.55 11.11 9.70
C GLY A 15 4.22 12.46 9.36
N GLY A 16 3.46 13.54 9.20
CA GLY A 16 3.99 14.85 8.80
C GLY A 16 4.39 15.72 10.00
N LEU A 17 5.45 16.50 9.83
CA LEU A 17 5.96 17.44 10.82
C LEU A 17 6.38 18.77 10.17
N ASN A 18 6.49 19.81 10.97
CA ASN A 18 7.14 21.07 10.60
C ASN A 18 8.35 21.29 11.52
N PRO A 19 9.60 21.29 11.02
CA PRO A 19 10.80 21.63 11.79
C PRO A 19 11.20 23.12 11.73
N GLY A 20 10.45 24.00 11.07
CA GLY A 20 10.68 25.46 11.16
C GLY A 20 10.32 26.22 9.89
N LEU A 21 10.54 25.59 8.74
CA LEU A 21 10.46 26.24 7.45
C LEU A 21 9.38 25.65 6.54
N LEU A 22 9.28 24.32 6.48
CA LEU A 22 8.38 23.62 5.58
C LEU A 22 7.83 22.35 6.21
N TRP A 23 6.67 21.91 5.74
CA TRP A 23 6.08 20.64 6.14
C TRP A 23 6.79 19.48 5.44
N ILE A 24 7.17 18.45 6.19
CA ILE A 24 7.85 17.26 5.68
C ILE A 24 7.20 15.96 6.17
N TRP A 25 7.36 14.90 5.40
CA TRP A 25 7.08 13.54 5.85
C TRP A 25 8.25 12.97 6.65
N ALA A 26 8.03 12.64 7.92
CA ALA A 26 9.08 12.18 8.84
C ALA A 26 9.93 11.02 8.29
N ASN A 27 9.27 10.07 7.63
CA ASN A 27 9.93 8.86 7.12
C ASN A 27 10.88 9.12 5.95
N SER A 28 10.70 10.21 5.20
CA SER A 28 11.47 10.45 3.96
C SER A 28 12.16 11.81 3.90
N ALA A 29 11.86 12.70 4.85
CA ALA A 29 12.24 14.10 4.83
C ALA A 29 11.80 14.88 3.57
N ARG A 30 10.88 14.32 2.77
CA ARG A 30 10.36 14.97 1.57
C ARG A 30 9.31 16.03 1.94
N PRO A 31 9.23 17.14 1.19
CA PRO A 31 8.21 18.16 1.42
C PRO A 31 6.80 17.59 1.24
N VAL A 32 5.85 18.09 2.04
CA VAL A 32 4.43 17.90 1.80
C VAL A 32 4.04 18.83 0.66
N VAL A 33 3.63 18.26 -0.47
CA VAL A 33 3.28 19.01 -1.69
C VAL A 33 1.76 19.21 -1.72
N PRO A 34 1.26 20.47 -1.77
CA PRO A 34 -0.15 20.76 -1.99
C PRO A 34 -0.62 20.17 -3.32
N LYS A 35 -1.90 19.81 -3.41
CA LYS A 35 -2.48 19.28 -4.65
C LYS A 35 -2.48 20.33 -5.76
N ASP A 36 -2.81 21.57 -5.41
CA ASP A 36 -2.71 22.74 -6.28
C ASP A 36 -2.16 23.92 -5.47
N SER A 37 -1.00 24.45 -5.86
CA SER A 37 -0.37 25.57 -5.16
C SER A 37 -1.08 26.91 -5.38
N ALA A 38 -1.96 26.99 -6.40
CA ALA A 38 -2.74 28.19 -6.69
C ALA A 38 -4.03 28.28 -5.85
N ARG A 39 -4.38 27.20 -5.13
CA ARG A 39 -5.60 27.11 -4.31
C ARG A 39 -5.30 27.43 -2.85
N PRO A 40 -5.83 28.54 -2.30
CA PRO A 40 -5.61 28.89 -0.89
C PRO A 40 -6.09 27.81 0.09
N GLU A 41 -7.12 27.04 -0.26
CA GLU A 41 -7.64 25.94 0.55
C GLU A 41 -6.69 24.74 0.68
N ASP A 42 -5.71 24.62 -0.24
CA ASP A 42 -4.68 23.58 -0.20
C ASP A 42 -3.46 24.02 0.64
N GLN A 43 -3.43 25.27 1.11
CA GLN A 43 -2.40 25.75 2.02
C GLN A 43 -2.60 25.17 3.43
N ILE A 44 -1.53 24.65 4.02
CA ILE A 44 -1.58 24.04 5.36
C ILE A 44 -1.72 25.16 6.40
N THR A 45 -2.89 25.21 7.04
CA THR A 45 -3.23 26.19 8.10
C THR A 45 -3.09 25.57 9.50
N GLY A 46 -3.26 26.38 10.55
CA GLY A 46 -3.20 25.92 11.94
C GLY A 46 -1.86 26.20 12.63
N SER A 47 -1.71 25.72 13.86
CA SER A 47 -0.57 26.01 14.74
C SER A 47 0.12 24.74 15.20
N GLY A 48 1.41 24.82 15.54
CA GLY A 48 2.15 23.67 16.08
C GLY A 48 3.00 22.95 15.05
N ARG A 49 3.45 21.75 15.40
CA ARG A 49 4.57 21.07 14.72
C ARG A 49 4.22 19.70 14.16
N CYS A 50 3.05 19.17 14.50
CA CYS A 50 2.55 17.89 14.01
C CYS A 50 1.43 18.11 12.99
N LEU A 51 1.47 17.35 11.89
CA LEU A 51 0.52 17.45 10.80
C LEU A 51 -0.64 16.49 11.00
N ARG A 52 -1.87 17.00 10.97
CA ARG A 52 -3.09 16.21 10.98
C ARG A 52 -3.91 16.38 9.71
N LEU A 53 -4.73 15.37 9.42
CA LEU A 53 -5.88 15.47 8.54
C LEU A 53 -7.09 15.89 9.36
N THR A 54 -7.80 16.91 8.91
CA THR A 54 -9.03 17.43 9.51
C THR A 54 -10.14 17.44 8.47
N LEU A 55 -11.34 17.01 8.84
CA LEU A 55 -12.49 17.09 7.95
C LEU A 55 -13.00 18.54 7.86
N ASN A 56 -12.95 19.13 6.67
CA ASN A 56 -13.63 20.39 6.40
C ASN A 56 -15.15 20.14 6.33
N ALA A 57 -15.89 20.66 7.30
CA ALA A 57 -17.33 20.40 7.42
C ALA A 57 -18.16 20.95 6.25
N ALA A 58 -17.70 22.02 5.60
CA ALA A 58 -18.39 22.69 4.50
C ALA A 58 -18.22 21.91 3.18
N THR A 59 -16.98 21.50 2.86
CA THR A 59 -16.68 20.80 1.60
C THR A 59 -16.75 19.28 1.72
N LYS A 60 -16.82 18.74 2.95
CA LYS A 60 -16.74 17.29 3.25
C LYS A 60 -15.44 16.63 2.76
N VAL A 61 -14.39 17.42 2.59
CA VAL A 61 -13.06 16.96 2.16
C VAL A 61 -12.08 17.08 3.33
N TYR A 62 -11.15 16.14 3.44
CA TYR A 62 -10.06 16.23 4.39
C TYR A 62 -8.99 17.20 3.91
N VAL A 63 -8.55 18.07 4.80
CA VAL A 63 -7.48 19.04 4.57
C VAL A 63 -6.35 18.83 5.57
N TYR A 64 -5.15 19.23 5.19
CA TYR A 64 -4.00 19.22 6.07
C TYR A 64 -4.02 20.45 7.00
N SER A 65 -3.72 20.23 8.28
CA SER A 65 -3.59 21.30 9.26
C SER A 65 -2.52 21.00 10.31
N GLY A 66 -1.85 22.03 10.79
CA GLY A 66 -0.95 21.94 11.94
C GLY A 66 -1.69 21.91 13.27
N ALA A 67 -1.23 21.06 14.19
CA ALA A 67 -1.69 21.02 15.57
C ALA A 67 -0.52 20.77 16.55
N GLU A 68 -0.78 21.00 17.84
CA GLU A 68 0.14 20.68 18.92
C GLU A 68 0.29 19.16 19.07
N CYS A 69 1.53 18.69 19.19
CA CYS A 69 1.84 17.25 19.15
C CYS A 69 1.29 16.49 20.36
N SER A 70 0.97 17.18 21.46
CA SER A 70 0.38 16.60 22.67
C SER A 70 -1.11 16.28 22.52
N ASN A 71 -1.77 16.73 21.45
CA ASN A 71 -3.19 16.44 21.21
C ASN A 71 -3.41 14.95 20.95
N ARG A 72 -4.48 14.40 21.54
CA ARG A 72 -4.89 13.01 21.33
C ARG A 72 -5.72 12.89 20.05
N HIS A 73 -5.09 12.40 18.99
CA HIS A 73 -5.77 11.99 17.75
C HIS A 73 -5.38 10.56 17.38
N ARG A 74 -6.20 9.93 16.53
CA ARG A 74 -5.89 8.61 15.94
C ARG A 74 -4.90 8.79 14.80
N TYR A 75 -4.17 7.74 14.43
CA TYR A 75 -3.18 7.81 13.35
C TYR A 75 -3.73 7.23 12.04
N VAL A 76 -3.43 7.89 10.91
CA VAL A 76 -3.55 7.29 9.59
C VAL A 76 -2.25 6.59 9.25
N CYS A 77 -2.36 5.34 8.83
CA CYS A 77 -1.23 4.52 8.44
C CYS A 77 -1.41 4.05 6.99
N LYS A 78 -0.32 3.97 6.25
CA LYS A 78 -0.32 3.35 4.93
C LYS A 78 -0.44 1.84 5.11
N HIS A 79 -1.49 1.25 4.55
CA HIS A 79 -1.57 -0.20 4.42
C HIS A 79 -0.60 -0.65 3.33
N GLU A 80 0.43 -1.39 3.70
CA GLU A 80 1.23 -2.11 2.72
C GLU A 80 0.44 -3.34 2.29
N GLU A 81 -0.08 -3.34 1.06
CA GLU A 81 -0.45 -4.60 0.46
C GLU A 81 0.83 -5.42 0.32
N ASN A 82 0.92 -6.55 1.03
CA ASN A 82 2.05 -7.47 0.91
C ASN A 82 2.12 -8.00 -0.54
N ALA A 83 2.85 -7.29 -1.40
CA ALA A 83 3.16 -7.74 -2.75
C ALA A 83 3.85 -9.11 -2.72
N THR A 84 4.60 -9.38 -1.65
CA THR A 84 5.22 -10.66 -1.32
C THR A 84 4.20 -11.77 -1.15
N ASP A 85 3.07 -11.53 -0.46
CA ASP A 85 2.04 -12.55 -0.25
C ASP A 85 1.30 -12.86 -1.55
N LYS A 86 1.00 -11.83 -2.36
CA LYS A 86 0.41 -12.01 -3.69
C LYS A 86 1.37 -12.75 -4.62
N ALA A 87 2.66 -12.42 -4.61
CA ALA A 87 3.69 -13.11 -5.38
C ALA A 87 3.87 -14.56 -4.93
N LEU A 88 3.94 -14.80 -3.62
CA LEU A 88 4.05 -16.13 -3.03
C LEU A 88 2.83 -17.00 -3.37
N THR A 89 1.63 -16.41 -3.34
CA THR A 89 0.40 -17.11 -3.75
C THR A 89 0.45 -17.50 -5.23
N ARG A 90 0.95 -16.61 -6.11
CA ARG A 90 1.13 -16.92 -7.54
C ARG A 90 2.14 -18.04 -7.76
N ILE A 91 3.26 -18.02 -7.04
CA ILE A 91 4.30 -19.06 -7.11
C ILE A 91 3.75 -20.41 -6.64
N HIS A 92 3.08 -20.46 -5.49
CA HIS A 92 2.44 -21.69 -4.99
C HIS A 92 1.40 -22.25 -5.97
N LYS A 93 0.60 -21.39 -6.58
CA LYS A 93 -0.38 -21.80 -7.59
C LYS A 93 0.30 -22.39 -8.83
N ALA A 94 1.34 -21.74 -9.35
CA ALA A 94 2.10 -22.23 -10.50
C ALA A 94 2.76 -23.60 -10.23
N LEU A 95 3.32 -23.81 -9.04
CA LEU A 95 3.90 -25.09 -8.63
C LEU A 95 2.83 -26.20 -8.52
N LYS A 96 1.65 -25.87 -7.97
CA LYS A 96 0.52 -26.82 -7.87
C LYS A 96 -0.03 -27.20 -9.23
N ASP A 97 -0.19 -26.24 -10.13
CA ASP A 97 -0.75 -26.48 -11.47
C ASP A 97 0.25 -27.22 -12.38
N GLY A 98 1.56 -26.92 -12.28
CA GLY A 98 2.62 -27.64 -12.99
C GLY A 98 2.77 -29.11 -12.57
N SER A 99 2.50 -29.44 -11.30
CA SER A 99 2.52 -30.83 -10.80
C SER A 99 1.39 -31.71 -11.38
N ARG A 100 0.37 -31.12 -12.01
CA ARG A 100 -0.73 -31.84 -12.65
C ARG A 100 -0.38 -32.34 -14.06
N GLN A 101 0.56 -31.69 -14.75
CA GLN A 101 0.94 -32.00 -16.13
C GLN A 101 1.98 -33.13 -16.25
N GLN A 102 2.68 -33.48 -15.17
CA GLN A 102 3.63 -34.61 -15.17
C GLN A 102 2.98 -36.00 -15.02
N LYS A 103 1.64 -36.09 -14.88
CA LYS A 103 0.93 -37.39 -14.78
C LYS A 103 0.32 -37.90 -16.09
N THR A 104 0.44 -37.17 -17.20
CA THR A 104 -0.04 -37.64 -18.51
C THR A 104 1.05 -38.40 -19.26
N ALA A 105 1.01 -39.72 -19.07
CA ALA A 105 1.39 -40.81 -19.96
C ALA A 105 2.44 -40.53 -21.06
N VAL A 106 3.60 -41.17 -20.93
CA VAL A 106 4.46 -41.51 -22.08
C VAL A 106 3.82 -42.72 -22.77
N PRO A 107 3.37 -42.64 -24.04
CA PRO A 107 3.01 -43.83 -24.78
C PRO A 107 4.30 -44.54 -25.23
N LEU A 108 4.54 -45.74 -24.69
CA LEU A 108 5.54 -46.67 -25.20
C LEU A 108 5.13 -47.08 -26.63
N SER A 109 5.91 -46.70 -27.63
CA SER A 109 5.72 -47.14 -29.02
C SER A 109 5.98 -48.65 -29.13
N PRO A 110 5.23 -49.39 -29.97
CA PRO A 110 5.41 -50.83 -30.10
C PRO A 110 6.69 -51.18 -30.88
N LEU A 111 7.37 -52.24 -30.41
CA LEU A 111 8.54 -52.86 -30.99
C LEU A 111 8.16 -53.48 -32.37
N ILE A 112 8.81 -53.06 -33.45
CA ILE A 112 8.62 -53.67 -34.77
C ILE A 112 9.43 -54.99 -34.81
N THR A 113 8.73 -56.11 -34.84
CA THR A 113 9.31 -57.43 -35.08
C THR A 113 9.54 -57.60 -36.59
N GLY A 114 10.81 -57.67 -37.02
CA GLY A 114 11.17 -57.98 -38.40
C GLY A 114 10.97 -59.46 -38.71
N THR A 115 10.12 -59.76 -39.68
CA THR A 115 9.95 -61.09 -40.29
C THR A 115 11.06 -61.36 -41.30
N VAL A 116 11.76 -62.49 -41.14
CA VAL A 116 12.70 -63.04 -42.12
C VAL A 116 11.89 -63.84 -43.16
N HIS A 117 12.06 -63.53 -44.45
CA HIS A 117 11.56 -64.36 -45.55
C HIS A 117 12.73 -65.08 -46.25
N SER A 118 12.41 -66.30 -46.70
CA SER A 118 13.20 -67.39 -47.29
C SER A 118 14.54 -67.08 -47.98
#